data_AF-A0A1I6MKJ4-F1
#
_entry.id   AF-A0A1I6MKJ4-F1
#
_cell.length_a   1.000
_cell.length_b   1.000
_cell.length_c   1.000
_cell.angle_alpha   90.00
_cell.angle_beta   90.00
_cell.angle_gamma   90.00
#
_symmetry.space_group_name_H-M   'P 1'
#
loop_
_entity.id
_entity.type
_entity.pdbx_description
1 polymer ?
#
loop_
_entity_poly.entity_id
_entity_poly.type
_entity_poly.pdbx_seq_one_letter_code
_entity_poly.pdbx_strand_id
1 'polypeptide(L)'
;MRKPLSAYSGDERRQIAALAKRNLKAEVRLILGGGFALVMIAMSFVAEQTFLPLSFALGLRPTVVWVGLSFGCAVVWAWWHHSQAKPRIMAAQVLDAAFLHDYQAQRRREHRKK
;
A
#
# COMPACT_ATOMS: atom_id res chain seq x y z
N MET A 1 16.03 -2.10 -18.80
CA MET A 1 15.37 -2.21 -20.12
C MET A 1 13.93 -2.70 -19.90
N ARG A 2 12.92 -1.93 -20.34
CA ARG A 2 11.51 -2.36 -20.24
C ARG A 2 11.23 -3.38 -21.35
N LYS A 3 10.65 -4.54 -21.01
CA LYS A 3 10.19 -5.52 -22.00
C LYS A 3 9.18 -4.86 -22.96
N PRO A 4 9.20 -5.20 -24.27
CA PRO A 4 8.20 -4.70 -25.21
C PRO A 4 6.79 -5.16 -24.82
N LEU A 5 5.77 -4.33 -25.05
CA LEU A 5 4.37 -4.59 -24.67
C LEU A 5 3.82 -5.91 -25.23
N SER A 6 4.31 -6.33 -26.41
CA SER A 6 3.95 -7.60 -27.05
C SER A 6 4.47 -8.84 -26.32
N ALA A 7 5.49 -8.71 -25.48
CA ALA A 7 6.08 -9.83 -24.74
C ALA A 7 5.32 -10.19 -23.44
N TYR A 8 4.31 -9.41 -23.07
CA TYR A 8 3.50 -9.68 -21.87
C TYR A 8 2.35 -10.64 -22.18
N SER A 9 2.23 -11.69 -21.37
CA SER A 9 1.15 -12.67 -21.46
C SER A 9 -0.21 -12.06 -21.03
N GLY A 10 -1.31 -12.74 -21.37
CA GLY A 10 -2.65 -12.31 -20.95
C GLY A 10 -2.79 -12.23 -19.42
N ASP A 11 -2.19 -13.18 -18.70
CA ASP A 11 -2.25 -13.22 -17.23
C ASP A 11 -1.39 -12.12 -16.60
N GLU A 12 -0.22 -11.83 -17.15
CA GLU A 12 0.63 -10.71 -16.70
C GLU A 12 -0.12 -9.37 -16.86
N ARG A 13 -0.80 -9.17 -17.99
CA ARG A 13 -1.63 -7.97 -18.23
C ARG A 13 -2.76 -7.84 -17.21
N ARG A 14 -3.43 -8.95 -16.87
CA ARG A 14 -4.49 -8.97 -15.84
C ARG A 14 -3.94 -8.59 -14.46
N GLN A 15 -2.77 -9.10 -14.09
CA GLN A 15 -2.11 -8.74 -12.83
C GLN A 15 -1.71 -7.26 -12.79
N ILE A 16 -1.17 -6.72 -13.89
CA ILE A 16 -0.82 -5.30 -14.01
C ILE A 16 -2.06 -4.42 -13.85
N ALA A 17 -3.16 -4.75 -14.55
CA ALA A 17 -4.42 -4.01 -14.45
C ALA A 17 -5.02 -4.09 -13.04
N ALA A 18 -4.95 -5.25 -12.39
CA ALA A 18 -5.39 -5.41 -11.01
C ALA A 18 -4.56 -4.54 -10.05
N LEU A 19 -3.23 -4.51 -10.22
CA LEU A 19 -2.32 -3.71 -9.41
C LEU A 19 -2.52 -2.20 -9.64
N ALA A 20 -2.78 -1.79 -10.89
CA ALA A 20 -3.04 -0.40 -11.27
C ALA A 20 -4.33 0.16 -10.65
N LYS A 21 -5.33 -0.70 -10.44
CA LYS A 21 -6.62 -0.35 -9.81
C LYS A 21 -6.55 -0.28 -8.28
N ARG A 22 -5.47 -0.75 -7.65
CA ARG A 22 -5.33 -0.70 -6.18
C ARG A 22 -5.34 0.74 -5.69
N ASN A 23 -6.20 1.02 -4.71
CA ASN A 23 -6.27 2.32 -4.09
C ASN A 23 -5.36 2.38 -2.87
N LEU A 24 -4.16 2.93 -3.08
CA LEU A 24 -3.15 3.06 -2.03
C LEU A 24 -3.65 3.81 -0.79
N LYS A 25 -4.55 4.80 -0.94
CA LYS A 25 -5.12 5.53 0.20
C LYS A 25 -6.03 4.63 1.03
N ALA A 26 -6.82 3.77 0.39
CA ALA A 26 -7.71 2.83 1.07
C ALA A 26 -6.91 1.78 1.86
N GLU A 27 -5.81 1.29 1.29
CA GLU A 27 -4.91 0.34 1.96
C GLU A 27 -4.21 0.96 3.17
N VAL A 28 -3.70 2.18 3.02
CA VAL A 28 -3.10 2.93 4.14
C VAL A 28 -4.13 3.17 5.25
N ARG A 29 -5.37 3.50 4.90
CA ARG A 29 -6.45 3.67 5.89
C ARG A 29 -6.80 2.35 6.59
N LEU A 30 -6.82 1.23 5.86
CA LEU A 30 -7.01 -0.11 6.43
C LEU A 30 -5.92 -0.46 7.44
N ILE A 31 -4.66 -0.14 7.12
CA ILE A 31 -3.53 -0.33 8.04
C ILE A 31 -3.67 0.57 9.28
N LEU A 32 -4.01 1.85 9.10
CA LEU A 32 -4.18 2.78 10.22
C LEU A 32 -5.38 2.43 11.12
N GLY A 33 -6.42 1.78 10.59
CA GLY A 33 -7.57 1.33 11.37
C GLY A 33 -7.39 -0.08 11.92
N GLY A 34 -7.53 -1.09 11.06
CA GLY A 34 -7.47 -2.49 11.44
C GLY A 34 -6.08 -2.94 11.86
N GLY A 35 -5.02 -2.44 11.21
CA GLY A 35 -3.64 -2.70 11.62
C GLY A 35 -3.31 -2.09 12.99
N PHE A 36 -3.82 -0.89 13.29
CA PHE A 36 -3.70 -0.29 14.62
C PHE A 36 -4.35 -1.16 15.70
N ALA A 37 -5.55 -1.70 15.46
CA ALA A 37 -6.20 -2.61 16.42
C ALA A 37 -5.35 -3.87 16.68
N LEU A 38 -4.75 -4.45 15.65
CA LEU A 38 -3.84 -5.59 15.80
C LEU A 38 -2.56 -5.21 16.56
N VAL A 39 -1.98 -4.05 16.29
CA VAL A 39 -0.80 -3.54 17.01
C VAL A 39 -1.12 -3.30 18.47
N MET A 40 -2.29 -2.74 18.80
CA MET A 40 -2.76 -2.55 20.18
C MET A 40 -2.84 -3.87 20.94
N ILE A 41 -3.40 -4.92 20.31
CA ILE A 41 -3.48 -6.26 20.90
C ILE A 41 -2.08 -6.86 21.05
N ALA A 42 -1.23 -6.81 20.02
CA ALA A 42 0.13 -7.32 20.08
C ALA A 42 0.94 -6.65 21.20
N MET A 43 0.79 -5.33 21.32
CA MET A 43 1.45 -4.55 22.36
C MET A 43 0.92 -4.84 23.76
N SER A 44 -0.34 -5.26 23.93
CA SER A 44 -0.87 -5.66 25.24
C SER A 44 -0.12 -6.83 25.87
N PHE A 45 0.47 -7.74 25.06
CA PHE A 45 1.26 -8.87 25.56
C PHE A 45 2.63 -8.46 26.12
N VAL A 46 3.15 -7.30 25.71
CA VAL A 46 4.47 -6.79 26.11
C VAL A 46 4.34 -5.55 27.00
N ALA A 47 3.10 -5.24 27.41
CA ALA A 47 2.74 -3.96 27.96
C ALA A 47 3.38 -3.65 29.31
N GLU A 48 3.48 -4.67 30.17
CA GLU A 48 4.06 -4.54 31.50
C GLU A 48 5.56 -4.22 31.45
N GLN A 49 6.28 -4.75 30.46
CA GLN A 49 7.72 -4.54 30.34
C GLN A 49 8.10 -3.23 29.64
N THR A 50 7.19 -2.63 28.88
CA THR A 50 7.50 -1.48 28.01
C THR A 50 6.78 -0.19 28.41
N PHE A 51 5.46 -0.19 28.58
CA PHE A 51 4.70 1.06 28.78
C PHE A 51 4.79 1.58 30.21
N LEU A 52 4.82 0.69 31.21
CA LEU A 52 4.92 1.06 32.61
C LEU A 52 6.18 1.89 32.91
N PRO A 53 7.41 1.39 32.64
CA PRO A 53 8.63 2.16 32.89
C PRO A 53 8.68 3.47 32.09
N LEU A 54 8.21 3.44 30.83
CA LEU A 54 8.19 4.63 29.99
C LEU A 54 7.18 5.68 30.48
N SER A 55 6.03 5.25 31.00
CA SER A 55 5.01 6.13 31.57
C SER A 55 5.50 6.83 32.83
N PHE A 56 6.23 6.13 33.68
CA PHE A 56 6.89 6.72 34.84
C PHE A 56 7.97 7.72 34.42
N ALA A 57 8.79 7.39 33.43
CA ALA A 57 9.84 8.28 32.92
C ALA A 57 9.27 9.57 32.28
N LEU A 58 8.11 9.48 31.63
CA LEU A 58 7.46 10.62 30.96
C LEU A 58 6.45 11.37 31.86
N GLY A 59 6.14 10.86 33.06
CA GLY A 59 5.11 11.43 33.93
C GLY A 59 3.70 11.38 33.34
N LEU A 60 3.45 10.47 32.39
CA LEU A 60 2.19 10.34 31.67
C LEU A 60 1.40 9.13 32.18
N ARG A 61 0.08 9.15 31.95
CA ARG A 61 -0.75 7.96 32.21
C ARG A 61 -0.31 6.79 31.31
N PRO A 62 -0.17 5.56 31.84
CA PRO A 62 0.22 4.40 31.04
C PRO A 62 -0.61 4.20 29.78
N THR A 63 -1.92 4.44 29.86
CA THR A 63 -2.85 4.35 28.74
C THR A 63 -2.50 5.34 27.61
N VAL A 64 -2.07 6.56 27.94
CA VAL A 64 -1.71 7.59 26.94
C VAL A 64 -0.45 7.17 26.20
N VAL A 65 0.56 6.69 26.94
CA VAL A 65 1.81 6.19 26.38
C VAL A 65 1.57 4.97 25.50
N TRP A 66 0.73 4.05 25.96
CA TRP A 66 0.32 2.86 25.21
C TRP A 66 -0.37 3.19 23.88
N VAL A 67 -1.39 4.07 23.92
CA VAL A 67 -2.10 4.50 22.71
C VAL A 67 -1.16 5.25 21.77
N GLY A 68 -0.32 6.14 22.30
CA GLY A 68 0.64 6.92 21.50
C GLY A 68 1.66 6.04 20.78
N LEU A 69 2.24 5.05 21.47
CA LEU A 69 3.18 4.10 20.87
C LEU A 69 2.51 3.22 19.82
N SER A 70 1.34 2.67 20.13
CA SER A 70 0.60 1.82 19.20
C SER A 70 0.21 2.59 17.93
N PHE A 71 -0.21 3.84 18.08
CA PHE A 71 -0.53 4.72 16.95
C PHE A 71 0.74 5.08 16.16
N GLY A 72 1.83 5.42 16.84
CA GLY A 72 3.12 5.69 16.22
C GLY A 72 3.62 4.51 15.39
N CYS A 73 3.57 3.29 15.93
CA CYS A 73 3.90 2.07 15.21
C CYS A 73 3.00 1.85 13.98
N ALA A 74 1.69 2.06 14.11
CA ALA A 74 0.76 1.93 13.00
C ALA A 74 1.04 2.97 11.89
N VAL A 75 1.38 4.21 12.26
CA VAL A 75 1.75 5.27 11.31
C VAL A 75 3.06 4.94 10.59
N VAL A 76 4.09 4.50 11.32
CA VAL A 76 5.38 4.09 10.74
C VAL A 76 5.17 2.93 9.75
N TRP A 77 4.38 1.93 10.15
CA TRP A 77 4.06 0.80 9.29
C TRP A 77 3.27 1.22 8.03
N ALA A 78 2.26 2.09 8.20
CA ALA A 78 1.48 2.63 7.10
C ALA A 78 2.34 3.43 6.12
N TRP A 79 3.28 4.23 6.64
CA TRP A 79 4.21 5.00 5.83
C TRP A 79 5.20 4.10 5.08
N TRP A 80 5.76 3.09 5.76
CA TRP A 80 6.63 2.10 5.13
C TRP A 80 5.91 1.37 3.98
N HIS A 81 4.68 0.89 4.24
CA HIS A 81 3.86 0.24 3.22
C HIS A 81 3.56 1.18 2.05
N HIS A 82 3.21 2.44 2.34
CA HIS A 82 2.99 3.46 1.31
C HIS A 82 4.22 3.66 0.43
N SER A 83 5.40 3.82 1.05
CA SER A 83 6.67 4.03 0.35
C SER A 83 7.01 2.88 -0.60
N GLN A 84 6.77 1.64 -0.17
CA GLN A 84 7.07 0.44 -0.98
C GLN A 84 6.02 0.15 -2.06
N ALA A 85 4.74 0.39 -1.77
CA ALA A 85 3.65 0.09 -2.69
C ALA A 85 3.46 1.16 -3.77
N LYS A 86 3.70 2.44 -3.43
CA LYS A 86 3.56 3.58 -4.35
C LYS A 86 4.31 3.39 -5.69
N PRO A 87 5.62 3.10 -5.72
CA PRO A 87 6.34 2.99 -6.99
C PRO A 87 5.82 1.83 -7.84
N ARG A 88 5.42 0.71 -7.21
CA ARG A 88 4.87 -0.46 -7.92
C ARG A 88 3.52 -0.15 -8.56
N ILE A 89 2.62 0.50 -7.83
CA ILE A 89 1.30 0.89 -8.33
C ILE A 89 1.44 1.93 -9.44
N MET A 90 2.27 2.95 -9.26
CA MET A 90 2.51 3.97 -10.31
C MET A 90 3.10 3.35 -11.58
N ALA A 91 4.06 2.44 -11.45
CA ALA A 91 4.62 1.72 -12.59
C ALA A 91 3.55 0.89 -13.32
N ALA A 92 2.68 0.20 -12.58
CA ALA A 92 1.58 -0.56 -13.15
C ALA A 92 0.55 0.33 -13.86
N GLN A 93 0.20 1.49 -13.28
CA GLN A 93 -0.71 2.47 -13.90
C GLN A 93 -0.17 3.01 -15.22
N VAL A 94 1.14 3.34 -15.27
CA VAL A 94 1.79 3.78 -16.51
C VAL A 94 1.77 2.67 -17.57
N LEU A 95 2.00 1.43 -17.17
CA LEU A 95 2.02 0.29 -18.08
C LEU A 95 0.62 -0.07 -18.60
N ASP A 96 -0.40 -0.02 -17.74
CA ASP A 96 -1.81 -0.23 -18.10
C ASP A 96 -2.31 0.84 -19.08
N ALA A 97 -1.95 2.11 -18.84
CA ALA A 97 -2.24 3.20 -19.78
C ALA A 97 -1.57 2.98 -21.15
N ALA A 98 -0.34 2.46 -21.18
CA ALA A 98 0.35 2.14 -22.42
C ALA A 98 -0.34 1.00 -23.20
N PHE A 99 -0.82 -0.05 -22.52
CA PHE A 99 -1.61 -1.11 -23.14
C PHE A 99 -2.92 -0.59 -23.74
N LEU A 100 -3.64 0.28 -23.02
CA LEU A 100 -4.89 0.88 -23.50
C LEU A 100 -4.67 1.74 -24.74
N HIS A 101 -3.60 2.54 -24.76
CA HIS A 101 -3.28 3.40 -25.90
C HIS A 101 -2.88 2.60 -27.15
N ASP A 102 -2.06 1.55 -26.99
CA ASP A 102 -1.67 0.67 -28.10
C ASP A 102 -2.88 -0.06 -28.71
N TYR A 103 -3.77 -0.56 -27.84
CA TYR A 103 -5.02 -1.19 -28.28
C TYR A 103 -5.93 -0.23 -29.07
N GLN A 104 -6.07 1.01 -28.60
CA GLN A 104 -6.84 2.03 -29.32
C GLN A 104 -6.21 2.39 -30.68
N ALA A 105 -4.88 2.47 -30.75
CA ALA A 105 -4.16 2.73 -32.00
C ALA A 105 -4.37 1.58 -33.01
N GLN A 106 -4.32 0.32 -32.56
CA GLN A 106 -4.62 -0.85 -33.40
C GLN A 106 -6.05 -0.80 -33.95
N ARG A 107 -7.05 -0.56 -33.10
CA ARG A 107 -8.46 -0.44 -33.52
C ARG A 107 -8.65 0.65 -34.58
N ARG A 108 -8.02 1.82 -34.41
CA ARG A 108 -8.08 2.91 -35.41
C ARG A 108 -7.45 2.52 -36.75
N ARG A 109 -6.36 1.74 -36.73
CA ARG A 109 -5.73 1.23 -37.97
C ARG A 109 -6.59 0.19 -38.68
N GLU A 110 -7.24 -0.69 -37.95
CA GLU A 110 -8.19 -1.67 -38.50
C GLU A 110 -9.40 -0.98 -39.14
N HIS A 111 -9.96 0.04 -38.48
CA HIS A 111 -11.07 0.82 -39.01
C HIS A 111 -10.71 1.68 -40.23
N ARG A 112 -9.45 2.08 -40.41
CA ARG A 112 -8.97 2.82 -41.60
C ARG A 112 -8.67 1.94 -42.82
N LYS A 113 -8.57 0.62 -42.62
CA LYS A 113 -8.30 -0.36 -43.69
C LYS A 113 -9.57 -0.99 -44.28
N LYS A 114 -10.74 -0.69 -43.71
CA LYS A 114 -12.06 -0.99 -44.26
C LYS A 114 -12.60 0.25 -44.95
#